data_AF-A0A091CA91-F1
#
_entry.id   AF-A0A091CA91-F1
#
_cell.length_a   1.000
_cell.length_b   1.000
_cell.length_c   1.000
_cell.angle_alpha   90.00
_cell.angle_beta   90.00
_cell.angle_gamma   90.00
#
_symmetry.space_group_name_H-M   'P 1'
#
loop_
_entity.id
_entity.type
_entity.pdbx_description
1 polymer ?
#
loop_
_entity_poly.entity_id
_entity_poly.type
_entity_poly.pdbx_seq_one_letter_code
_entity_poly.pdbx_strand_id
1 'polypeptide(L)' 'MKEKVEEIIVVEGKEDTRRLQEVLPVDTIETIGSAINEEIIERIIHAQERRGVIVFYRS' A
#
# COMPACT_ATOMS: atom_id res chain seq x y z
N MET A 1 -14.38 -15.86 -7.52
CA MET A 1 -14.10 -14.47 -7.09
C MET A 1 -12.70 -14.47 -6.49
N LYS A 2 -11.87 -13.45 -6.71
CA LYS A 2 -10.55 -13.37 -6.06
C LYS A 2 -10.74 -12.88 -4.63
N GLU A 3 -10.10 -13.54 -3.66
CA GLU A 3 -10.12 -13.10 -2.26
C GLU A 3 -9.37 -11.78 -2.12
N LYS A 4 -9.86 -10.91 -1.23
CA LYS A 4 -9.25 -9.60 -0.96
C LYS A 4 -8.01 -9.81 -0.10
N VAL A 5 -6.92 -9.16 -0.47
CA VAL A 5 -5.72 -9.13 0.39
C VAL A 5 -6.05 -8.41 1.68
N GLU A 6 -5.79 -9.07 2.81
CA GLU A 6 -6.12 -8.54 4.13
C GLU A 6 -5.18 -7.38 4.49
N GLU A 7 -3.88 -7.51 4.21
CA GLU A 7 -2.87 -6.49 4.44
C GLU A 7 -3.03 -5.26 3.54
N ILE A 8 -2.53 -4.11 4.02
CA ILE A 8 -2.39 -2.90 3.21
C ILE A 8 -1.05 -2.95 2.47
N ILE A 9 -1.06 -2.70 1.16
CA ILE A 9 0.19 -2.65 0.37
C ILE A 9 0.68 -1.20 0.28
N VAL A 10 1.90 -0.93 0.75
CA VAL A 10 2.57 0.36 0.59
C VAL A 10 3.30 0.38 -0.75
N VAL A 11 3.02 1.38 -1.59
CA VAL A 11 3.53 1.49 -2.97
C VAL A 11 4.08 2.89 -3.27
N GLU A 12 4.93 3.00 -4.30
CA GLU A 12 5.58 4.26 -4.68
C GLU A 12 4.62 5.32 -5.22
N GLY A 13 3.55 4.89 -5.91
CA GLY A 13 2.53 5.82 -6.39
C GLY A 13 1.32 5.18 -7.05
N LYS A 14 0.48 6.04 -7.62
CA LYS A 14 -0.82 5.70 -8.23
C LYS A 14 -0.76 4.62 -9.29
N GLU A 15 0.34 4.56 -10.03
CA GLU A 15 0.51 3.58 -11.11
C GLU A 15 0.56 2.15 -10.56
N ASP A 16 1.21 1.96 -9.41
CA ASP A 16 1.29 0.66 -8.72
C ASP A 16 -0.06 0.26 -8.13
N THR A 17 -0.76 1.20 -7.48
CA THR A 17 -2.14 0.99 -7.01
C THR A 17 -3.02 0.46 -8.13
N ARG A 18 -3.00 1.13 -9.30
CA ARG A 18 -3.80 0.75 -10.46
C ARG A 18 -3.46 -0.66 -10.95
N ARG A 19 -2.17 -0.98 -11.11
CA ARG A 19 -1.74 -2.32 -11.56
C ARG A 19 -2.12 -3.42 -10.59
N LEU A 20 -1.95 -3.20 -9.30
CA LEU A 20 -2.32 -4.19 -8.28
C LEU A 20 -3.83 -4.46 -8.32
N GLN A 21 -4.64 -3.41 -8.41
CA GLN A 21 -6.11 -3.53 -8.46
C GLN A 21 -6.63 -4.18 -9.74
N GLU A 22 -5.88 -4.16 -10.86
CA GLU A 22 -6.20 -4.93 -12.08
C GLU A 22 -6.10 -6.44 -11.87
N VAL A 23 -5.23 -6.89 -10.95
CA VAL A 23 -4.96 -8.32 -10.74
C VAL A 23 -5.57 -8.86 -9.45
N LEU A 24 -5.76 -8.05 -8.41
CA LEU A 24 -6.28 -8.49 -7.11
C LEU A 24 -7.07 -7.38 -6.41
N PRO A 25 -8.12 -7.72 -5.65
CA PRO A 25 -8.77 -6.76 -4.77
C PRO A 25 -7.85 -6.44 -3.59
N VAL A 26 -7.36 -5.19 -3.51
CA VAL A 26 -6.40 -4.75 -2.51
C VAL A 26 -6.51 -3.26 -2.23
N ASP A 27 -6.17 -2.88 -1.00
CA ASP A 27 -6.06 -1.48 -0.58
C ASP A 27 -4.58 -1.10 -0.50
N THR A 28 -4.26 0.13 -0.88
CA THR A 28 -2.89 0.63 -0.92
C THR A 28 -2.69 1.91 -0.12
N ILE A 29 -1.47 2.12 0.34
CA ILE A 29 -0.95 3.42 0.78
C ILE A 29 0.09 3.86 -0.24
N GLU A 30 -0.18 4.95 -0.93
CA GLU A 30 0.74 5.56 -1.89
C GLU A 30 1.70 6.50 -1.15
N THR A 31 2.98 6.39 -1.47
CA THR A 31 3.98 7.40 -1.11
C THR A 31 4.05 8.47 -2.21
N ILE A 32 4.81 9.54 -1.97
CA ILE A 32 5.03 10.60 -2.95
C ILE A 32 6.39 10.32 -3.63
N GLY A 33 6.51 9.16 -4.29
CA GLY A 33 7.79 8.66 -4.80
C GLY A 33 8.70 8.12 -3.68
N SER A 34 9.97 8.55 -3.67
CA SER A 34 10.93 8.23 -2.60
C SER A 34 10.72 9.04 -1.31
N ALA A 35 9.81 10.02 -1.31
CA ALA A 35 9.52 10.83 -0.13
C ALA A 35 8.42 10.18 0.72
N ILE A 36 8.81 9.79 1.94
CA ILE A 36 7.91 9.38 3.03
C ILE A 36 7.91 10.50 4.06
N ASN A 37 6.74 11.09 4.32
CA ASN A 37 6.55 12.10 5.37
C ASN A 37 5.95 11.48 6.63
N GLU A 38 5.91 12.23 7.73
CA GLU A 38 5.39 11.77 9.03
C GLU A 38 3.93 11.28 8.93
N GLU A 39 3.09 11.96 8.14
CA GLU A 39 1.70 11.56 7.92
C GLU A 39 1.60 10.16 7.28
N ILE A 40 2.43 9.88 6.28
CA ILE A 40 2.49 8.55 5.65
C ILE A 40 2.98 7.51 6.65
N ILE A 41 3.97 7.83 7.48
CA ILE A 41 4.48 6.92 8.52
C ILE A 41 3.38 6.58 9.52
N GLU A 42 2.63 7.58 10.01
CA GLU A 42 1.51 7.35 10.94
C GLU A 42 0.43 6.45 10.31
N ARG A 43 0.10 6.67 9.04
CA ARG A 43 -0.83 5.81 8.31
C ARG A 43 -0.33 4.38 8.19
N ILE A 44 0.97 4.18 7.95
CA ILE A 44 1.59 2.85 7.86
C ILE A 44 1.56 2.15 9.23
N ILE A 45 1.90 2.84 10.31
CA ILE A 45 1.86 2.28 11.67
C ILE A 45 0.44 1.82 12.01
N HIS A 46 -0.54 2.69 11.78
CA HIS A 46 -1.94 2.36 12.05
C HIS A 46 -2.48 1.20 11.19
N ALA A 47 -2.06 1.14 9.93
CA ALA A 47 -2.37 0.02 9.05
C ALA A 47 -1.74 -1.28 9.54
N GLN A 48 -0.48 -1.24 9.98
CA GLN A 48 0.25 -2.39 10.49
C GLN A 48 -0.42 -2.97 11.74
N GLU A 49 -0.89 -2.13 12.66
CA GLU A 49 -1.57 -2.57 13.88
C GLU A 49 -2.94 -3.23 13.60
N ARG A 50 -3.63 -2.80 12.54
CA ARG A 50 -5.00 -3.25 12.26
C ARG A 50 -5.11 -4.43 11.31
N ARG A 51 -4.27 -4.42 10.28
CA ARG A 51 -4.40 -5.33 9.12
C ARG A 51 -3.08 -5.95 8.68
N GLY A 52 -1.96 -5.44 9.19
CA GLY A 52 -0.63 -5.75 8.63
C GLY A 52 -0.34 -4.94 7.36
N VAL A 53 0.95 -4.79 7.07
CA VAL A 53 1.47 -4.04 5.92
C VAL A 53 2.45 -4.89 5.13
N ILE A 54 2.35 -4.83 3.80
CA ILE A 54 3.34 -5.35 2.86
C ILE A 54 3.94 -4.16 2.11
N VAL A 55 5.27 -4.05 2.10
CA VAL A 55 5.96 -2.99 1.35
C VAL A 55 6.32 -3.51 -0.04
N PHE A 56 5.81 -2.83 -1.08
CA PHE A 56 6.06 -3.16 -2.47
C PHE A 56 6.61 -1.92 -3.19
N TYR A 57 7.94 -1.78 -3.17
CA TYR A 57 8.66 -0.67 -3.81
C TYR A 57 9.36 -1.15 -5.08
N ARG A 58 9.35 -0.29 -6.11
CA ARG A 58 10.18 -0.44 -7.31
C ARG A 58 11.32 0.58 -7.22
N SER A 59 12.53 0.18 -7.62
CA SER A 59 13.68 1.08 -7.79
C SER A 59 13.81 1.55 -9.24
#